data_AF-A0A9N7LIQ0-F1
#
_entry.id   AF-A0A9N7LIQ0-F1
#
_cell.length_a   1.000
_cell.length_b   1.000
_cell.length_c   1.000
_cell.angle_alpha   90.00
_cell.angle_beta   90.00
_cell.angle_gamma   90.00
#
_symmetry.space_group_name_H-M   'P 1'
#
loop_
_entity.id
_entity.type
_entity.pdbx_description
1 polymer ?
#
loop_
_entity_poly.entity_id
_entity_poly.type
_entity_poly.pdbx_seq_one_letter_code
_entity_poly.pdbx_strand_id
1 'polypeptide(L)'
;MSTTASVVDKSSRQSAYRRHGYFFRQAAMLTISLGFALHVYRVIFGDELTLKYVATMATDRILLIPMTYATITGILVWPRVRFANGRHRAFFTASIVYIAGSVPLHIYMSYVVRDLSIVSWFPMWFSYLLLIAVYPAFLTMFWRLRYKD
;
A
#
# COMPACT_ATOMS: atom_id res chain seq x y z
N MET A 1 44.69 -13.88 3.41
CA MET A 1 44.23 -12.80 2.53
C MET A 1 42.71 -12.74 2.63
N SER A 2 42.19 -11.87 3.51
CA SER A 2 40.79 -11.92 3.97
C SER A 2 39.97 -10.77 3.34
N THR A 3 39.02 -11.16 2.49
CA THR A 3 37.67 -10.61 2.32
C THR A 3 37.35 -9.22 2.88
N THR A 4 37.64 -8.16 2.11
CA THR A 4 37.11 -6.80 2.33
C THR A 4 35.99 -6.41 1.35
N ALA A 5 35.85 -7.15 0.24
CA ALA A 5 34.87 -6.84 -0.81
C ALA A 5 33.41 -6.97 -0.35
N SER A 6 33.08 -7.91 0.55
CA SER A 6 31.68 -8.17 0.92
C SER A 6 31.10 -7.13 1.90
N VAL A 7 31.93 -6.50 2.73
CA VAL A 7 31.49 -5.50 3.73
C VAL A 7 31.21 -4.15 3.06
N VAL A 8 32.04 -3.76 2.08
CA VAL A 8 31.86 -2.52 1.32
C VAL A 8 30.66 -2.62 0.38
N ASP A 9 30.44 -3.76 -0.28
CA ASP A 9 29.30 -3.93 -1.20
C ASP A 9 27.95 -3.98 -0.46
N LYS A 10 27.89 -4.66 0.70
CA LYS A 10 26.67 -4.68 1.54
C LYS A 10 26.30 -3.30 2.08
N SER A 11 27.27 -2.51 2.54
CA SER A 11 27.02 -1.15 3.03
C SER A 11 26.56 -0.23 1.89
N SER A 12 27.12 -0.40 0.69
CA SER A 12 26.73 0.32 -0.53
C SER A 12 25.29 0.01 -0.94
N ARG A 13 24.90 -1.27 -1.04
CA ARG A 13 23.54 -1.69 -1.42
C ARG A 13 22.50 -1.31 -0.37
N GLN A 14 22.81 -1.46 0.91
CA GLN A 14 21.91 -1.04 1.99
C GLN A 14 21.73 0.49 2.00
N SER A 15 22.79 1.25 1.78
CA SER A 15 22.73 2.71 1.65
C SER A 15 21.89 3.14 0.43
N ALA A 16 22.07 2.48 -0.72
CA ALA A 16 21.26 2.73 -1.92
C ALA A 16 19.78 2.43 -1.68
N TYR A 17 19.46 1.29 -1.07
CA TYR A 17 18.09 0.91 -0.71
C TYR A 17 17.42 1.92 0.24
N ARG A 18 18.16 2.41 1.25
CA ARG A 18 17.68 3.47 2.15
C ARG A 18 17.48 4.80 1.43
N ARG A 19 18.39 5.19 0.53
CA ARG A 19 18.28 6.42 -0.29
C ARG A 19 17.09 6.36 -1.25
N HIS A 20 16.75 5.18 -1.74
CA HIS A 20 15.56 4.94 -2.57
C HIS A 20 14.25 4.92 -1.78
N GLY A 21 14.28 5.23 -0.47
CA GLY A 21 13.11 5.21 0.39
C GLY A 21 12.52 3.81 0.57
N TYR A 22 13.38 2.79 0.63
CA TYR A 22 12.98 1.41 0.89
C TYR A 22 12.02 0.81 -0.15
N PHE A 23 12.00 1.31 -1.39
CA PHE A 23 10.99 0.96 -2.40
C PHE A 23 9.53 1.20 -1.96
N PHE A 24 9.31 2.07 -0.97
CA PHE A 24 7.98 2.44 -0.48
C PHE A 24 7.05 2.86 -1.61
N ARG A 25 7.51 3.73 -2.52
CA ARG A 25 6.70 4.24 -3.64
C ARG A 25 6.12 3.09 -4.47
N GLN A 26 6.95 2.13 -4.87
CA GLN A 26 6.54 1.01 -5.70
C GLN A 26 5.53 0.12 -4.96
N ALA A 27 5.81 -0.21 -3.70
CA ALA A 27 4.93 -1.05 -2.90
C ALA A 27 3.57 -0.38 -2.62
N ALA A 28 3.59 0.92 -2.30
CA ALA A 28 2.37 1.70 -2.07
C ALA A 28 1.55 1.82 -3.36
N MET A 29 2.18 2.15 -4.49
CA MET A 29 1.48 2.21 -5.77
C MET A 29 0.90 0.85 -6.18
N LEU A 30 1.64 -0.25 -5.97
CA LEU A 30 1.15 -1.60 -6.26
C LEU A 30 -0.06 -1.95 -5.38
N THR A 31 0.02 -1.65 -4.08
CA THR A 31 -1.09 -1.85 -3.12
C THR A 31 -2.34 -1.11 -3.57
N ILE A 32 -2.22 0.18 -3.86
CA ILE A 32 -3.35 1.01 -4.30
C ILE A 32 -3.88 0.55 -5.66
N SER A 33 -3.03 0.12 -6.58
CA SER A 33 -3.46 -0.38 -7.89
C SER A 33 -4.21 -1.70 -7.81
N LEU A 34 -3.75 -2.62 -6.95
CA LEU A 34 -4.47 -3.87 -6.69
C LEU A 34 -5.82 -3.61 -6.01
N GLY A 35 -5.84 -2.72 -5.01
CA GLY A 35 -7.10 -2.25 -4.41
C GLY A 35 -8.03 -1.64 -5.44
N PHE A 36 -7.52 -0.78 -6.33
CA PHE A 36 -8.29 -0.16 -7.42
C PHE A 36 -8.92 -1.23 -8.30
N ALA A 37 -8.17 -2.24 -8.73
CA ALA A 37 -8.71 -3.34 -9.54
C ALA A 37 -9.84 -4.10 -8.83
N LEU A 38 -9.68 -4.40 -7.54
CA LEU A 38 -10.72 -5.03 -6.73
C LEU A 38 -11.99 -4.18 -6.64
N HIS A 39 -11.84 -2.88 -6.38
CA HIS A 39 -12.97 -1.96 -6.27
C HIS A 39 -13.66 -1.72 -7.62
N VAL A 40 -12.92 -1.69 -8.74
CA VAL A 40 -13.51 -1.65 -10.08
C VAL A 40 -14.35 -2.90 -10.34
N TYR A 41 -13.81 -4.08 -10.04
CA TYR A 41 -14.53 -5.33 -10.22
C TYR A 41 -15.82 -5.34 -9.38
N ARG A 42 -15.73 -4.87 -8.13
CA ARG A 42 -16.87 -4.71 -7.23
C ARG A 42 -17.95 -3.78 -7.77
N VAL A 43 -17.57 -2.63 -8.32
CA VAL A 43 -18.51 -1.65 -8.88
C VAL A 43 -19.18 -2.17 -10.15
N ILE A 44 -18.47 -2.90 -11.01
CA ILE A 44 -19.00 -3.39 -12.29
C ILE A 44 -19.85 -4.64 -12.10
N PHE A 45 -19.40 -5.60 -11.28
CA PHE A 45 -20.00 -6.94 -11.18
C PHE A 45 -20.77 -7.17 -9.87
N GLY A 46 -20.71 -6.24 -8.93
CA GLY A 46 -21.35 -6.36 -7.62
C GLY A 46 -20.62 -7.31 -6.66
N ASP A 47 -21.13 -7.38 -5.43
CA ASP A 47 -20.44 -8.05 -4.31
C ASP A 47 -20.39 -9.57 -4.49
N GLU A 48 -21.47 -10.20 -4.96
CA GLU A 48 -21.55 -11.65 -5.11
C GLU A 48 -20.51 -12.21 -6.08
N LEU A 49 -20.42 -11.64 -7.28
CA LEU A 49 -19.45 -12.07 -8.29
C LEU A 49 -18.02 -11.73 -7.85
N THR A 50 -17.83 -10.61 -7.16
CA THR A 50 -16.52 -10.20 -6.64
C THR A 50 -16.02 -11.20 -5.61
N LEU A 51 -16.83 -11.54 -4.62
CA LEU A 51 -16.46 -12.52 -3.57
C LEU A 51 -16.25 -13.92 -4.14
N LYS A 52 -17.00 -14.29 -5.18
CA LYS A 52 -16.89 -15.61 -5.80
C LYS A 52 -15.60 -15.80 -6.60
N TYR A 53 -15.18 -14.80 -7.36
CA TYR A 53 -14.12 -14.98 -8.37
C TYR A 53 -12.84 -14.18 -8.10
N VAL A 54 -12.91 -13.06 -7.40
CA VAL A 54 -11.79 -12.10 -7.33
C VAL A 54 -11.34 -11.85 -5.90
N ALA A 55 -12.25 -11.43 -5.02
CA ALA A 55 -12.01 -11.24 -3.59
C ALA A 55 -12.00 -12.60 -2.87
N THR A 56 -11.01 -13.41 -3.20
CA THR A 56 -10.73 -14.70 -2.55
C THR A 56 -9.63 -14.55 -1.51
N MET A 57 -9.50 -15.54 -0.62
CA MET A 57 -8.42 -15.55 0.38
C MET A 57 -7.02 -15.48 -0.21
N ALA A 58 -6.81 -16.14 -1.35
CA ALA A 58 -5.53 -16.09 -2.02
C ALA A 58 -5.24 -14.65 -2.49
N THR A 59 -6.21 -14.01 -3.14
CA THR A 59 -6.08 -12.65 -3.64
C THR A 59 -5.87 -11.64 -2.51
N ASP A 60 -6.63 -11.77 -1.42
CA ASP A 60 -6.52 -10.87 -0.26
C ASP A 60 -5.12 -10.97 0.39
N ARG A 61 -4.59 -12.19 0.54
CA ARG A 61 -3.23 -12.41 1.04
C ARG A 61 -2.16 -11.90 0.08
N ILE A 62 -2.37 -12.00 -1.23
CA ILE A 62 -1.47 -11.43 -2.23
C ILE A 62 -1.45 -9.90 -2.11
N LEU A 63 -2.61 -9.25 -1.93
CA LEU A 63 -2.70 -7.81 -1.69
C LEU A 63 -2.02 -7.39 -0.38
N LEU A 64 -2.14 -8.23 0.66
CA LEU A 64 -1.60 -7.94 1.99
C LEU A 64 -0.07 -7.81 2.01
N ILE A 65 0.64 -8.54 1.15
CA ILE A 65 2.12 -8.51 1.09
C ILE A 65 2.66 -7.11 0.77
N PRO A 66 2.36 -6.50 -0.40
CA PRO A 66 2.81 -5.16 -0.71
C PRO A 66 2.21 -4.12 0.23
N MET A 67 0.98 -4.33 0.72
CA MET A 67 0.32 -3.42 1.68
C MET A 67 1.10 -3.34 3.00
N THR A 68 1.46 -4.48 3.57
CA THR A 68 2.23 -4.57 4.82
C THR A 68 3.62 -3.97 4.65
N TYR A 69 4.27 -4.27 3.53
CA TYR A 69 5.57 -3.69 3.22
C TYR A 69 5.48 -2.16 3.07
N ALA A 70 4.47 -1.64 2.37
CA ALA A 70 4.23 -0.22 2.22
C ALA A 70 3.94 0.46 3.56
N THR A 71 3.23 -0.19 4.48
CA THR A 71 3.01 0.31 5.84
C THR A 71 4.34 0.49 6.59
N ILE A 72 5.14 -0.59 6.68
CA ILE A 72 6.41 -0.56 7.42
C ILE A 72 7.35 0.47 6.81
N THR A 73 7.56 0.41 5.49
CA THR A 73 8.47 1.32 4.79
C THR A 73 7.96 2.75 4.77
N GLY A 74 6.64 2.97 4.76
CA GLY A 74 5.99 4.27 4.86
C GLY A 74 6.31 4.97 6.18
N ILE A 75 6.18 4.25 7.29
CA ILE A 75 6.55 4.75 8.62
C ILE A 75 8.04 5.09 8.67
N LEU A 76 8.90 4.21 8.15
CA LEU A 76 10.35 4.41 8.15
C LEU A 76 10.81 5.58 7.26
N VAL A 77 10.14 5.79 6.12
CA VAL A 77 10.51 6.83 5.16
C VAL A 77 9.91 8.20 5.50
N TRP A 78 8.86 8.25 6.33
CA TRP A 78 8.18 9.49 6.73
C TRP A 78 9.12 10.66 7.10
N PRO A 79 10.15 10.51 7.97
CA PRO A 79 11.05 11.61 8.31
C PRO A 79 11.93 12.06 7.12
N ARG A 80 12.12 11.17 6.14
CA ARG A 80 12.95 11.37 4.95
C ARG A 80 12.18 11.92 3.76
N VAL A 81 10.86 12.00 3.78
CA VAL A 81 10.11 12.57 2.66
C VAL A 81 10.33 14.09 2.58
N ARG A 82 10.54 14.60 1.36
CA ARG A 82 10.57 16.04 1.08
C ARG A 82 9.14 16.52 0.85
N PHE A 83 8.57 17.18 1.86
CA PHE A 83 7.24 17.78 1.75
C PHE A 83 7.31 19.18 1.15
N ALA A 84 6.42 19.46 0.21
CA ALA A 84 6.31 20.77 -0.44
C ALA A 84 5.60 21.80 0.45
N ASN A 85 4.63 21.35 1.26
CA ASN A 85 3.87 22.17 2.19
C ASN A 85 3.23 21.29 3.28
N GLY A 86 2.62 21.91 4.29
CA GLY A 86 1.94 21.20 5.38
C GLY A 86 0.79 20.31 4.91
N ARG A 87 0.05 20.72 3.87
CA ARG A 87 -1.05 19.92 3.30
C ARG A 87 -0.55 18.62 2.66
N HIS A 88 0.55 18.67 1.92
CA HIS A 88 1.21 17.50 1.35
C HIS A 88 1.69 16.57 2.46
N ARG A 89 2.25 17.09 3.56
CA ARG A 89 2.62 16.29 4.73
C ARG A 89 1.43 15.61 5.38
N ALA A 90 0.33 16.35 5.59
CA ALA A 90 -0.89 15.79 6.16
C ALA A 90 -1.48 14.71 5.24
N PHE A 91 -1.53 14.96 3.93
CA PHE A 91 -2.06 14.02 2.95
C PHE A 91 -1.21 12.75 2.85
N PHE A 92 0.11 12.87 2.84
CA PHE A 92 1.01 11.73 2.91
C PHE A 92 0.84 10.93 4.20
N THR A 93 0.73 11.62 5.34
CA THR A 93 0.50 10.97 6.64
C THR A 93 -0.84 10.22 6.65
N ALA A 94 -1.90 10.85 6.13
CA ALA A 94 -3.22 10.22 5.98
C ALA A 94 -3.15 8.96 5.11
N SER A 95 -2.36 8.98 4.03
CA SER A 95 -2.16 7.79 3.19
C SER A 95 -1.47 6.64 3.94
N ILE A 96 -0.46 6.93 4.77
CA ILE A 96 0.20 5.91 5.59
C ILE A 96 -0.79 5.36 6.62
N VAL A 97 -1.53 6.24 7.30
CA VAL A 97 -2.54 5.82 8.29
C VAL A 97 -3.61 4.95 7.63
N TYR A 98 -4.08 5.31 6.43
CA TYR A 98 -5.03 4.51 5.67
C TYR A 98 -4.47 3.11 5.37
N ILE A 99 -3.30 3.02 4.74
CA ILE A 99 -2.68 1.72 4.40
C ILE A 99 -2.40 0.91 5.67
N ALA A 100 -1.87 1.55 6.72
CA ALA A 100 -1.57 0.93 8.00
C ALA A 100 -2.83 0.40 8.70
N GLY A 101 -3.94 1.14 8.63
CA GLY A 101 -5.23 0.72 9.16
C GLY A 101 -5.89 -0.38 8.33
N SER A 102 -5.64 -0.45 7.02
CA SER A 102 -6.13 -1.52 6.16
C SER A 102 -5.45 -2.87 6.45
N VAL A 103 -4.15 -2.89 6.79
CA VAL A 103 -3.41 -4.13 7.10
C VAL A 103 -4.12 -5.00 8.17
N PRO A 104 -4.44 -4.51 9.38
CA PRO A 104 -5.09 -5.33 10.39
C PRO A 104 -6.49 -5.77 9.97
N LEU A 105 -7.23 -4.96 9.21
CA LEU A 105 -8.52 -5.36 8.66
C LEU A 105 -8.37 -6.56 7.72
N HIS A 106 -7.44 -6.49 6.77
CA HIS A 106 -7.16 -7.61 5.85
C HIS A 106 -6.63 -8.84 6.59
N ILE A 107 -5.76 -8.68 7.60
CA ILE A 107 -5.31 -9.79 8.45
C ILE A 107 -6.49 -10.46 9.17
N TYR A 108 -7.38 -9.65 9.74
CA TYR A 108 -8.55 -10.14 10.47
C TYR A 108 -9.48 -10.96 9.55
N MET A 109 -9.79 -10.45 8.37
CA MET A 109 -10.63 -11.17 7.41
C MET A 109 -9.94 -12.43 6.87
N SER A 110 -8.66 -12.35 6.48
CA SER A 110 -7.93 -13.45 5.82
C SER A 110 -7.43 -14.57 6.73
N TYR A 111 -7.06 -14.25 7.97
CA TYR A 111 -6.40 -15.20 8.88
C TYR A 111 -7.22 -15.53 10.12
N VAL A 112 -7.95 -14.55 10.66
CA VAL A 112 -8.70 -14.71 11.92
C VAL A 112 -10.09 -15.27 11.67
N VAL A 113 -10.97 -14.51 11.00
CA VAL A 113 -12.36 -14.93 10.72
C VAL A 113 -12.41 -15.92 9.57
N ARG A 114 -11.46 -15.78 8.63
CA ARG A 114 -11.44 -16.52 7.38
C ARG A 114 -12.73 -16.36 6.56
N ASP A 115 -13.26 -15.14 6.57
CA ASP A 115 -14.42 -14.75 5.77
C ASP A 115 -14.21 -13.34 5.20
N LEU A 116 -14.33 -13.21 3.88
CA LEU A 116 -14.23 -11.93 3.18
C LEU A 116 -15.59 -11.27 2.98
N SER A 117 -16.69 -11.91 3.37
CA SER A 117 -18.03 -11.32 3.29
C SER A 117 -18.14 -10.00 4.07
N ILE A 118 -17.27 -9.77 5.05
CA ILE A 118 -17.14 -8.49 5.78
C ILE A 118 -16.96 -7.29 4.83
N VAL A 119 -16.40 -7.48 3.62
CA VAL A 119 -16.29 -6.39 2.63
C VAL A 119 -17.65 -5.86 2.16
N SER A 120 -18.73 -6.66 2.25
CA SER A 120 -20.09 -6.24 1.91
C SER A 120 -20.68 -5.28 2.94
N TRP A 121 -20.13 -5.23 4.16
CA TRP A 121 -20.54 -4.25 5.17
C TRP A 121 -20.18 -2.83 4.76
N PHE A 122 -19.15 -2.66 3.92
CA PHE A 122 -18.82 -1.37 3.33
C PHE A 122 -19.78 -1.07 2.19
N PRO A 123 -20.58 0.01 2.25
CA PRO A 123 -21.53 0.32 1.19
C PRO A 123 -20.85 0.55 -0.18
N MET A 124 -21.57 0.33 -1.27
CA MET A 124 -21.02 0.49 -2.63
C MET A 124 -20.46 1.90 -2.90
N TRP A 125 -21.07 2.95 -2.32
CA TRP A 125 -20.58 4.34 -2.43
C TRP A 125 -19.14 4.51 -1.95
N PHE A 126 -18.70 3.69 -0.98
CA PHE A 126 -17.33 3.71 -0.48
C PHE A 126 -16.34 3.31 -1.60
N SER A 127 -16.69 2.32 -2.42
CA SER A 127 -15.87 1.93 -3.58
C SER A 127 -15.79 3.04 -4.61
N TYR A 128 -16.90 3.73 -4.89
CA TYR A 128 -16.89 4.90 -5.78
C TYR A 128 -15.99 6.03 -5.26
N LEU A 129 -16.05 6.34 -3.95
CA LEU A 129 -15.18 7.34 -3.33
C LEU A 129 -13.70 6.96 -3.47
N LEU A 130 -13.36 5.68 -3.23
CA LEU A 130 -12.00 5.20 -3.38
C LEU A 130 -11.51 5.32 -4.83
N LEU A 131 -12.33 4.92 -5.80
CA LEU A 131 -11.96 4.93 -7.22
C LEU A 131 -11.83 6.35 -7.79
N ILE A 132 -12.74 7.27 -7.46
CA ILE A 132 -12.81 8.60 -8.07
C ILE A 132 -11.83 9.57 -7.41
N ALA A 133 -11.69 9.50 -6.08
CA ALA A 133 -10.94 10.49 -5.32
C ALA A 133 -9.68 9.92 -4.68
N VAL A 134 -9.82 8.93 -3.78
CA VAL A 134 -8.74 8.54 -2.87
C VAL A 134 -7.58 7.89 -3.61
N TYR A 135 -7.84 6.89 -4.46
CA TYR A 135 -6.80 6.15 -5.17
C TYR A 135 -6.08 7.00 -6.23
N PRO A 136 -6.76 7.77 -7.10
CA PRO A 136 -6.08 8.67 -8.01
C PRO A 136 -5.21 9.70 -7.30
N ALA A 137 -5.70 10.25 -6.18
CA ALA A 137 -4.95 11.23 -5.40
C ALA A 137 -3.70 10.60 -4.74
N PHE A 138 -3.83 9.41 -4.15
CA PHE A 138 -2.69 8.67 -3.59
C PHE A 138 -1.67 8.27 -4.66
N LEU A 139 -2.11 7.70 -5.78
CA LEU A 139 -1.22 7.34 -6.88
C LEU A 139 -0.45 8.54 -7.43
N THR A 140 -1.14 9.67 -7.63
CA THR A 140 -0.51 10.90 -8.11
C THR A 140 0.53 11.44 -7.12
N MET A 141 0.20 11.41 -5.82
CA MET A 141 1.14 11.82 -4.78
C MET A 141 2.36 10.89 -4.71
N PHE A 142 2.15 9.57 -4.69
CA PHE A 142 3.25 8.60 -4.63
C PHE A 142 4.15 8.68 -5.85
N TRP A 143 3.59 8.87 -7.05
CA TRP A 143 4.36 9.06 -8.28
C TRP A 143 5.34 10.24 -8.18
N ARG A 144 4.90 11.34 -7.57
CA ARG A 144 5.68 12.57 -7.41
C ARG A 144 6.52 12.61 -6.12
N LEU A 145 6.54 11.53 -5.34
CA LEU A 145 7.24 11.47 -4.06
C LEU A 145 8.76 11.61 -4.25
N ARG A 146 9.38 12.46 -3.44
CA ARG A 146 10.83 12.67 -3.41
C ARG A 146 11.35 12.48 -1.99
N TYR A 147 12.53 11.88 -1.88
CA TYR A 147 13.20 11.64 -0.61
C TYR A 147 14.35 12.63 -0.39
N LYS A 148 14.70 12.85 0.87
CA LYS A 148 15.93 13.53 1.30
C LYS A 148 17.08 12.54 1.17
N ASP A 149 18.16 12.99 0.55
CA ASP A 149 19.41 12.24 0.40
C ASP A 149 19.99 11.78 1.75
#